data_AF-A0A382SC71-F1
#
_entry.id   AF-A0A382SC71-F1
#
_cell.length_a   1.000
_cell.length_b   1.000
_cell.length_c   1.000
_cell.angle_alpha   90.00
_cell.angle_beta   90.00
_cell.angle_gamma   90.00
#
_symmetry.space_group_name_H-M   'P 1'
#
loop_
_entity.id
_entity.type
_entity.pdbx_description
1 polymer ?
#
loop_
_entity_poly.entity_id
_entity_poly.type
_entity_poly.pdbx_seq_one_letter_code
_entity_poly.pdbx_strand_id
1 'polypeptide(L)'
;GISNFKIKWGNGSSGNRGANNRGNAFEKEFADSLFAWFEEGDDAVKDASILAAIQDLDKEYDLSSSKEIWIDVVGGENTKRPLKYGNKIVLTNTKGSGYDIGTSVTDITVTTDKGKNIYLSLKLGGTTTFFNVGIRKKLRQDEIDKGTIKDKDGKALLKMFGINNKRFCTIFNDKVKTKGGKVTTKPDENLIQGLLQSGIGYGYHVIHQLKGKVLSKKMDSKAMKAAAKVGACTVYYGGNTGKGKRIDMEFKSSYYTFKLNIRDTQGKDGYPTRMMCDFKNN
;
A
#
# COMPACT_ATOMS: atom_id res chain seq x y z
N GLY A 1 20.07 -0.46 43.63
CA GLY A 1 19.73 -1.55 42.69
C GLY A 1 19.42 -0.89 41.37
N ILE A 2 20.06 -1.37 40.30
CA ILE A 2 20.21 -0.79 38.96
C ILE A 2 19.12 0.24 38.57
N SER A 3 19.52 1.51 38.54
CA SER A 3 18.75 2.67 38.11
C SER A 3 19.35 3.23 36.80
N ASN A 4 18.44 3.67 35.91
CA ASN A 4 18.65 4.30 34.59
C ASN A 4 18.61 3.34 33.39
N PHE A 5 17.43 3.23 32.78
CA PHE A 5 17.28 2.91 31.35
C PHE A 5 17.08 4.22 30.58
N LYS A 6 17.74 4.37 29.43
CA LYS A 6 17.74 5.62 28.63
C LYS A 6 17.31 5.31 27.20
N ILE A 7 16.16 5.82 26.78
CA ILE A 7 15.84 5.94 25.36
C ILE A 7 16.61 7.13 24.77
N LYS A 8 17.26 6.88 23.62
CA LYS A 8 17.78 7.90 22.71
C LYS A 8 16.90 7.94 21.47
N TRP A 9 16.42 9.11 21.09
CA TRP A 9 15.95 9.34 19.73
C TRP A 9 17.10 9.06 18.77
N GLY A 10 16.93 8.16 17.80
CA GLY A 10 17.90 8.01 16.72
C GLY A 10 17.91 9.25 15.82
N ASN A 11 18.82 9.27 14.84
CA ASN A 11 19.14 10.42 13.98
C ASN A 11 17.99 10.99 13.10
N GLY A 12 16.74 10.64 13.38
CA GLY A 12 15.54 11.23 12.80
C GLY A 12 15.34 12.66 13.31
N SER A 13 15.95 13.61 12.61
CA SER A 13 15.82 15.06 12.77
C SER A 13 14.50 15.50 13.43
N SER A 14 14.62 16.05 14.63
CA SER A 14 13.65 16.93 15.29
C SER A 14 13.48 18.28 14.58
N GLY A 15 13.97 18.40 13.34
CA GLY A 15 13.83 19.57 12.49
C GLY A 15 12.52 19.57 11.71
N ASN A 16 11.53 20.28 12.25
CA ASN A 16 10.54 21.06 11.51
C ASN A 16 9.90 20.38 10.27
N ARG A 17 9.44 19.12 10.42
CA ARG A 17 8.67 18.42 9.37
C ARG A 17 7.21 18.85 9.45
N GLY A 18 6.82 19.71 8.49
CA GLY A 18 5.52 20.38 8.33
C GLY A 18 4.32 19.81 9.10
N ALA A 19 3.79 20.63 10.01
CA ALA A 19 2.62 20.39 10.85
C ALA A 19 1.27 20.25 10.11
N ASN A 20 1.25 20.00 8.80
CA ASN A 20 0.04 20.16 7.97
C ASN A 20 -0.47 18.88 7.27
N ASN A 21 0.13 17.71 7.48
CA ASN A 21 -0.44 16.44 6.99
C ASN A 21 -0.87 15.54 8.15
N ARG A 22 -2.14 15.15 8.17
CA ARG A 22 -2.75 14.30 9.22
C ARG A 22 -2.05 12.95 9.38
N GLY A 23 -1.44 12.41 8.31
CA GLY A 23 -0.66 11.17 8.37
C GLY A 23 0.58 11.31 9.26
N ASN A 24 1.40 12.33 9.00
CA ASN A 24 2.59 12.63 9.80
C ASN A 24 2.24 12.93 11.27
N ALA A 25 1.08 13.56 11.51
CA ALA A 25 0.59 13.80 12.85
C ALA A 25 0.28 12.49 13.58
N PHE A 26 -0.40 11.54 12.93
CA PHE A 26 -0.66 10.21 13.50
C PHE A 26 0.63 9.41 13.72
N GLU A 27 1.61 9.49 12.81
CA GLU A 27 2.92 8.86 12.99
C GLU A 27 3.61 9.32 14.28
N LYS A 28 3.63 10.64 14.49
CA LYS A 28 4.19 11.23 15.70
C LYS A 28 3.40 10.85 16.94
N GLU A 29 2.07 10.97 16.90
CA GLU A 29 1.19 10.62 18.02
C GLU A 29 1.35 9.17 18.47
N PHE A 30 1.43 8.24 17.53
CA PHE A 30 1.64 6.83 17.83
C PHE A 30 3.04 6.56 18.40
N ALA A 31 4.09 7.19 17.85
CA ALA A 31 5.44 7.07 18.37
C ALA A 31 5.56 7.61 19.80
N ASP A 32 5.01 8.80 20.06
CA ASP A 32 5.00 9.43 21.38
C ASP A 32 4.20 8.58 22.39
N SER A 33 3.07 7.99 21.98
CA SER A 33 2.27 7.11 22.82
C SER A 33 2.95 5.77 23.11
N LEU A 34 3.63 5.17 22.12
CA LEU A 34 4.41 3.95 22.32
C LEU A 34 5.56 4.18 23.29
N PHE A 35 6.22 5.34 23.19
CA PHE A 35 7.23 5.76 24.14
C PHE A 35 6.66 5.90 25.56
N ALA A 36 5.57 6.67 25.71
CA ALA A 36 4.93 6.90 27.00
C ALA A 36 4.48 5.59 27.67
N TRP A 37 3.88 4.68 26.88
CA TRP A 37 3.50 3.35 27.35
C TRP A 37 4.69 2.55 27.87
N PHE A 38 5.81 2.56 27.14
CA PHE A 38 6.99 1.76 27.52
C PHE A 38 7.65 2.28 28.81
N GLU A 39 7.67 3.60 29.02
CA GLU A 39 8.29 4.23 30.19
C GLU A 39 7.38 4.25 31.44
N GLU A 40 6.09 4.51 31.25
CA GLU A 40 5.17 4.85 32.33
C GLU A 40 3.99 3.86 32.46
N GLY A 41 3.80 2.96 31.49
CA GLY A 41 2.71 2.00 31.45
C GLY A 41 1.42 2.53 30.81
N ASP A 42 0.36 1.73 30.91
CA ASP A 42 -0.92 1.93 30.22
C ASP A 42 -1.57 3.31 30.48
N ASP A 43 -1.49 3.81 31.72
CA ASP A 43 -2.14 5.06 32.15
C ASP A 43 -1.56 6.31 31.45
N ALA A 44 -0.36 6.21 30.88
CA ALA A 44 0.27 7.32 30.14
C ALA A 44 -0.31 7.49 28.73
N VAL A 45 -1.02 6.49 28.19
CA VAL A 45 -1.63 6.54 26.85
C VAL A 45 -3.08 6.98 26.94
N LYS A 46 -3.35 8.22 26.53
CA LYS A 46 -4.68 8.84 26.63
C LYS A 46 -5.71 8.26 25.65
N ASP A 47 -5.28 7.90 24.45
CA ASP A 47 -6.18 7.33 23.45
C ASP A 47 -6.26 5.80 23.62
N ALA A 48 -7.43 5.33 24.08
CA ALA A 48 -7.67 3.91 24.34
C ALA A 48 -7.48 3.02 23.09
N SER A 49 -7.71 3.56 21.89
CA SER A 49 -7.52 2.81 20.65
C SER A 49 -6.05 2.69 20.26
N ILE A 50 -5.25 3.72 20.53
CA ILE A 50 -3.78 3.65 20.41
C ILE A 50 -3.21 2.69 21.45
N LEU A 51 -3.67 2.77 22.71
CA LEU A 51 -3.25 1.85 23.77
C LEU A 51 -3.52 0.40 23.38
N ALA A 52 -4.72 0.09 22.90
CA ALA A 52 -5.07 -1.27 22.46
C ALA A 52 -4.15 -1.78 21.34
N ALA A 53 -3.74 -0.91 20.42
CA ALA A 53 -2.80 -1.27 19.36
C ALA A 53 -1.37 -1.48 19.89
N ILE A 54 -0.93 -0.70 20.87
CA ILE A 54 0.36 -0.88 21.55
C ILE A 54 0.38 -2.20 22.34
N GLN A 55 -0.68 -2.52 23.07
CA GLN A 55 -0.80 -3.79 23.80
C GLN A 55 -0.78 -5.01 22.85
N ASP A 56 -1.40 -4.90 21.67
CA ASP A 56 -1.30 -5.96 20.64
C ASP A 56 0.12 -6.08 20.07
N LEU A 57 0.83 -4.96 19.87
CA LEU A 57 2.26 -4.97 19.51
C LEU A 57 3.11 -5.65 20.59
N ASP A 58 2.88 -5.33 21.86
CA ASP A 58 3.59 -5.94 22.97
C ASP A 58 3.36 -7.45 23.01
N LYS A 59 2.10 -7.87 22.91
CA LYS A 59 1.76 -9.30 22.85
C LYS A 59 2.45 -10.04 21.69
N GLU A 60 2.55 -9.40 20.52
CA GLU A 60 3.16 -9.99 19.33
C GLU A 60 4.69 -10.02 19.39
N TYR A 61 5.31 -9.03 20.02
CA TYR A 61 6.76 -8.81 19.93
C TYR A 61 7.52 -8.86 21.25
N ASP A 62 6.82 -8.98 22.37
CA ASP A 62 7.34 -9.02 23.74
C ASP A 62 8.18 -7.78 24.04
N LEU A 63 7.58 -6.60 23.83
CA LEU A 63 8.26 -5.32 23.99
C LEU A 63 8.55 -5.04 25.46
N SER A 64 7.57 -5.25 26.34
CA SER A 64 7.65 -5.01 27.79
C SER A 64 8.72 -5.85 28.49
N SER A 65 9.13 -6.97 27.92
CA SER A 65 10.26 -7.78 28.41
C SER A 65 11.64 -7.28 27.93
N SER A 66 11.68 -6.25 27.09
CA SER A 66 12.93 -5.59 26.66
C SER A 66 13.33 -4.55 27.70
N LYS A 67 14.63 -4.40 27.95
CA LYS A 67 15.13 -3.38 28.89
C LYS A 67 15.12 -1.98 28.31
N GLU A 68 15.42 -1.91 27.02
CA GLU A 68 15.43 -0.68 26.22
C GLU A 68 14.80 -0.97 24.86
N ILE A 69 14.11 0.03 24.34
CA ILE A 69 13.69 0.08 22.94
C ILE A 69 14.13 1.41 22.33
N TRP A 70 14.45 1.40 21.05
CA TRP A 70 14.69 2.59 20.23
C TRP A 70 13.53 2.75 19.25
N ILE A 71 12.90 3.93 19.24
CA ILE A 71 11.76 4.25 18.38
C ILE A 71 12.21 5.30 17.37
N ASP A 72 12.37 4.89 16.12
CA ASP A 72 12.83 5.75 15.03
C ASP A 72 11.68 6.07 14.07
N VAL A 73 11.29 7.34 13.97
CA VAL A 73 10.33 7.82 12.97
C VAL A 73 11.07 8.06 11.65
N VAL A 74 10.96 7.08 10.75
CA VAL A 74 11.66 7.03 9.45
C VAL A 74 10.75 7.34 8.25
N GLY A 75 9.48 7.64 8.52
CA GLY A 75 8.48 8.05 7.53
C GLY A 75 8.94 9.22 6.65
N GLY A 76 8.56 9.17 5.37
CA GLY A 76 8.81 10.23 4.38
C GLY A 76 9.81 9.90 3.26
N GLU A 77 10.59 8.82 3.37
CA GLU A 77 11.42 8.35 2.26
C GLU A 77 10.61 7.55 1.23
N ASN A 78 10.23 8.18 0.12
CA ASN A 78 9.52 7.50 -0.96
C ASN A 78 10.45 6.53 -1.72
N THR A 79 10.42 5.25 -1.32
CA THR A 79 11.13 4.19 -2.03
C THR A 79 10.37 3.82 -3.30
N LYS A 80 10.93 4.11 -4.47
CA LYS A 80 10.29 3.80 -5.76
C LYS A 80 10.22 2.29 -5.98
N ARG A 81 9.01 1.79 -6.28
CA ARG A 81 8.73 0.37 -6.56
C ARG A 81 8.09 0.19 -7.95
N PRO A 82 8.83 0.41 -9.05
CA PRO A 82 8.30 0.24 -10.41
C PRO A 82 7.83 -1.19 -10.69
N LEU A 83 7.01 -1.35 -11.73
CA LEU A 83 6.62 -2.66 -12.22
C LEU A 83 7.77 -3.33 -12.97
N LYS A 84 8.02 -4.58 -12.61
CA LYS A 84 8.83 -5.53 -13.39
C LYS A 84 7.88 -6.51 -14.10
N TYR A 85 8.06 -6.64 -15.41
CA TYR A 85 7.28 -7.52 -16.26
C TYR A 85 8.06 -8.80 -16.54
N GLY A 86 7.36 -9.92 -16.65
CA GLY A 86 7.91 -11.26 -16.87
C GLY A 86 6.81 -12.31 -16.76
N ASN A 87 7.16 -13.51 -16.30
CA ASN A 87 6.16 -14.57 -16.03
C ASN A 87 5.16 -14.16 -14.95
N LYS A 88 5.53 -13.21 -14.09
CA LYS A 88 4.65 -12.46 -13.18
C LYS A 88 4.87 -10.97 -13.43
N ILE A 89 3.86 -10.16 -13.13
CA ILE A 89 4.02 -8.72 -13.01
C ILE A 89 4.12 -8.41 -11.52
N VAL A 90 5.22 -7.79 -11.11
CA VAL A 90 5.51 -7.52 -9.69
C VAL A 90 6.01 -6.10 -9.50
N LEU A 91 5.82 -5.53 -8.32
CA LEU A 91 6.55 -4.35 -7.88
C LEU A 91 7.97 -4.76 -7.47
N THR A 92 8.97 -4.00 -7.91
CA THR A 92 10.35 -4.23 -7.47
C THR A 92 10.51 -3.91 -5.99
N ASN A 93 11.39 -4.65 -5.33
CA ASN A 93 11.83 -4.39 -3.97
C ASN A 93 13.29 -3.91 -4.02
N THR A 94 13.53 -2.63 -3.78
CA THR A 94 14.85 -2.01 -3.94
C THR A 94 15.65 -1.93 -2.63
N LYS A 95 15.00 -2.13 -1.48
CA LYS A 95 15.64 -2.13 -0.14
C LYS A 95 15.58 -3.50 0.54
N GLY A 96 15.23 -4.56 -0.20
CA GLY A 96 15.03 -5.90 0.35
C GLY A 96 15.03 -6.99 -0.72
N SER A 97 14.62 -8.20 -0.34
CA SER A 97 14.53 -9.35 -1.24
C SER A 97 13.12 -9.91 -1.32
N GLY A 98 12.75 -10.42 -2.50
CA GLY A 98 11.42 -11.01 -2.71
C GLY A 98 10.28 -10.07 -2.31
N TYR A 99 9.36 -10.56 -1.47
CA TYR A 99 8.22 -9.80 -0.96
C TYR A 99 8.40 -9.30 0.48
N ASP A 100 9.58 -9.47 1.09
CA ASP A 100 9.89 -8.86 2.38
C ASP A 100 10.21 -7.38 2.17
N ILE A 101 9.27 -6.52 2.53
CA ILE A 101 9.33 -5.10 2.22
C ILE A 101 9.31 -4.24 3.48
N GLY A 102 9.49 -4.81 4.68
CA GLY A 102 9.34 -4.06 5.92
C GLY A 102 10.20 -2.81 5.97
N THR A 103 11.47 -2.92 5.59
CA THR A 103 12.41 -1.81 5.44
C THR A 103 12.01 -0.76 4.39
N SER A 104 11.16 -1.14 3.43
CA SER A 104 10.72 -0.27 2.34
C SER A 104 9.43 0.51 2.65
N VAL A 105 8.63 0.02 3.61
CA VAL A 105 7.30 0.57 3.92
C VAL A 105 7.14 1.01 5.37
N THR A 106 8.22 0.96 6.14
CA THR A 106 8.25 1.41 7.53
C THR A 106 8.13 2.92 7.63
N ASP A 107 7.24 3.36 8.52
CA ASP A 107 7.09 4.74 8.95
C ASP A 107 7.72 4.92 10.34
N ILE A 108 7.63 3.89 11.19
CA ILE A 108 8.35 3.79 12.48
C ILE A 108 9.12 2.46 12.51
N THR A 109 10.38 2.48 12.91
CA THR A 109 11.14 1.28 13.26
C THR A 109 11.34 1.23 14.78
N VAL A 110 10.94 0.12 15.41
CA VAL A 110 11.22 -0.15 16.82
C VAL A 110 12.36 -1.17 16.88
N THR A 111 13.44 -0.83 17.55
CA THR A 111 14.58 -1.74 17.78
C THR A 111 14.61 -2.11 19.25
N THR A 112 14.64 -3.40 19.58
CA THR A 112 14.79 -3.83 20.98
C THR A 112 16.27 -3.97 21.37
N ASP A 113 16.57 -3.93 22.66
CA ASP A 113 17.89 -4.24 23.25
C ASP A 113 18.52 -5.57 22.79
N LYS A 114 17.69 -6.51 22.32
CA LYS A 114 18.09 -7.79 21.70
C LYS A 114 18.49 -7.65 20.22
N GLY A 115 18.50 -6.44 19.66
CA GLY A 115 18.85 -6.15 18.27
C GLY A 115 17.76 -6.50 17.23
N LYS A 116 16.51 -6.70 17.68
CA LYS A 116 15.39 -7.05 16.80
C LYS A 116 14.72 -5.79 16.27
N ASN A 117 14.69 -5.62 14.95
CA ASN A 117 13.94 -4.56 14.29
C ASN A 117 12.49 -4.99 14.03
N ILE A 118 11.56 -4.10 14.37
CA ILE A 118 10.14 -4.22 14.14
C ILE A 118 9.72 -3.03 13.28
N TYR A 119 9.34 -3.32 12.04
CA TYR A 119 8.94 -2.31 11.06
C TYR A 119 7.44 -2.05 11.16
N LEU A 120 7.05 -0.85 11.55
CA LEU A 120 5.65 -0.43 11.62
C LEU A 120 5.30 0.42 10.39
N SER A 121 4.21 0.07 9.70
CA SER A 121 3.66 0.86 8.60
C SER A 121 2.33 1.47 9.04
N LEU A 122 2.31 2.80 9.15
CA LEU A 122 1.21 3.56 9.74
C LEU A 122 0.31 4.09 8.64
N LYS A 123 -0.99 3.81 8.75
CA LYS A 123 -2.01 4.22 7.77
C LYS A 123 -3.09 5.04 8.46
N LEU A 124 -3.60 6.03 7.76
CA LEU A 124 -4.67 6.90 8.23
C LEU A 124 -5.86 6.88 7.28
N GLY A 125 -7.07 6.78 7.85
CA GLY A 125 -8.32 6.98 7.14
C GLY A 125 -8.84 5.72 6.45
N GLY A 126 -10.07 5.79 5.95
CA GLY A 126 -10.78 4.60 5.46
C GLY A 126 -10.29 4.02 4.13
N THR A 127 -9.55 4.79 3.33
CA THR A 127 -8.99 4.35 2.04
C THR A 127 -7.51 4.66 2.01
N THR A 128 -6.70 3.69 1.61
CA THR A 128 -5.24 3.80 1.56
C THR A 128 -4.73 3.18 0.26
N THR A 129 -3.55 3.60 -0.19
CA THR A 129 -2.95 3.12 -1.43
C THR A 129 -1.80 2.16 -1.14
N PHE A 130 -1.81 0.95 -1.72
CA PHE A 130 -0.66 0.04 -1.68
C PHE A 130 0.45 0.51 -2.63
N PHE A 131 0.07 0.90 -3.84
CA PHE A 131 1.01 1.39 -4.82
C PHE A 131 0.36 2.31 -5.84
N ASN A 132 1.20 3.19 -6.37
CA ASN A 132 0.88 4.06 -7.48
C ASN A 132 2.08 4.01 -8.43
N VAL A 133 1.93 3.34 -9.57
CA VAL A 133 3.03 2.95 -10.49
C VAL A 133 2.82 3.53 -11.89
N GLY A 134 3.92 3.89 -12.56
CA GLY A 134 3.88 4.47 -13.89
C GLY A 134 3.72 3.40 -14.97
N ILE A 135 2.83 3.62 -15.93
CA ILE A 135 2.52 2.65 -16.99
C ILE A 135 2.57 3.23 -18.42
N ARG A 136 2.81 4.55 -18.54
CA ARG A 136 2.78 5.29 -19.83
C ARG A 136 3.62 4.64 -20.93
N LYS A 137 4.79 4.09 -20.58
CA LYS A 137 5.71 3.45 -21.54
C LYS A 137 5.16 2.12 -22.10
N LYS A 138 4.20 1.50 -21.41
CA LYS A 138 3.63 0.18 -21.73
C LYS A 138 2.25 0.27 -22.37
N LEU A 139 1.45 1.26 -21.97
CA LEU A 139 0.17 1.61 -22.60
C LEU A 139 0.35 2.91 -23.39
N ARG A 140 0.97 2.79 -24.57
CA ARG A 140 1.40 3.95 -25.36
C ARG A 140 0.24 4.60 -26.10
N GLN A 141 0.30 5.92 -26.21
CA GLN A 141 -0.66 6.73 -26.93
C GLN A 141 -0.78 6.35 -28.42
N ASP A 142 0.34 6.13 -29.10
CA ASP A 142 0.33 5.80 -30.54
C ASP A 142 -0.41 4.49 -30.84
N GLU A 143 -0.37 3.52 -29.92
CA GLU A 143 -1.10 2.26 -30.01
C GLU A 143 -2.59 2.41 -29.67
N ILE A 144 -2.89 3.24 -28.67
CA ILE A 144 -4.27 3.59 -28.30
C ILE A 144 -4.98 4.28 -29.47
N ASP A 145 -4.30 5.23 -30.13
CA ASP A 145 -4.79 5.94 -31.31
C ASP A 145 -5.08 4.99 -32.47
N LYS A 146 -4.22 3.98 -32.66
CA LYS A 146 -4.41 2.89 -33.64
C LYS A 146 -5.44 1.84 -33.21
N GLY A 147 -6.01 1.97 -32.02
CA GLY A 147 -7.09 1.11 -31.51
C GLY A 147 -6.67 -0.25 -30.97
N THR A 148 -5.36 -0.50 -30.78
CA THR A 148 -4.88 -1.76 -30.19
C THR A 148 -3.49 -1.63 -29.57
N ILE A 149 -3.38 -2.05 -28.31
CA ILE A 149 -2.09 -2.21 -27.60
C ILE A 149 -1.36 -3.41 -28.18
N LYS A 150 -0.18 -3.18 -28.78
CA LYS A 150 0.67 -4.22 -29.36
C LYS A 150 1.83 -4.58 -28.43
N ASP A 151 2.26 -3.64 -27.59
CA ASP A 151 3.29 -3.83 -26.58
C ASP A 151 3.06 -5.12 -25.75
N LYS A 152 4.11 -5.93 -25.60
CA LYS A 152 4.01 -7.22 -24.90
C LYS A 152 3.63 -7.04 -23.43
N ASP A 153 4.25 -6.08 -22.76
CA ASP A 153 4.03 -5.81 -21.33
C ASP A 153 2.68 -5.12 -21.13
N GLY A 154 2.31 -4.21 -22.03
CA GLY A 154 0.98 -3.59 -22.08
C GLY A 154 -0.13 -4.63 -22.23
N LYS A 155 0.03 -5.59 -23.15
CA LYS A 155 -0.90 -6.73 -23.30
C LYS A 155 -0.98 -7.58 -22.03
N ALA A 156 0.15 -7.91 -21.43
CA ALA A 156 0.18 -8.68 -20.19
C ALA A 156 -0.56 -7.96 -19.04
N LEU A 157 -0.40 -6.63 -18.96
CA LEU A 157 -1.11 -5.81 -17.98
C LEU A 157 -2.63 -5.83 -18.20
N LEU A 158 -3.09 -5.68 -19.44
CA LEU A 158 -4.54 -5.77 -19.74
C LEU A 158 -5.08 -7.19 -19.50
N LYS A 159 -4.32 -8.22 -19.88
CA LYS A 159 -4.66 -9.63 -19.67
C LYS A 159 -4.84 -9.94 -18.18
N MET A 160 -3.99 -9.39 -17.31
CA MET A 160 -4.06 -9.60 -15.85
C MET A 160 -5.47 -9.40 -15.29
N PHE A 161 -6.17 -8.37 -15.76
CA PHE A 161 -7.51 -8.01 -15.29
C PHE A 161 -8.63 -8.45 -16.25
N GLY A 162 -8.32 -9.23 -17.29
CA GLY A 162 -9.30 -9.58 -18.33
C GLY A 162 -9.81 -8.36 -19.12
N ILE A 163 -9.02 -7.28 -19.21
CA ILE A 163 -9.40 -6.08 -19.94
C ILE A 163 -9.31 -6.36 -21.45
N ASN A 164 -10.41 -6.09 -22.15
CA ASN A 164 -10.47 -6.17 -23.61
C ASN A 164 -9.63 -5.05 -24.22
N ASN A 165 -8.58 -5.43 -24.92
CA ASN A 165 -7.58 -4.53 -25.50
C ASN A 165 -8.16 -3.48 -26.46
N LYS A 166 -9.06 -3.87 -27.38
CA LYS A 166 -9.68 -2.92 -28.32
C LYS A 166 -10.62 -1.97 -27.60
N ARG A 167 -11.46 -2.50 -26.69
CA ARG A 167 -12.39 -1.69 -25.88
C ARG A 167 -11.64 -0.69 -25.00
N PHE A 168 -10.53 -1.11 -24.39
CA PHE A 168 -9.64 -0.23 -23.65
C PHE A 168 -9.21 0.99 -24.46
N CYS A 169 -8.77 0.79 -25.71
CA CYS A 169 -8.33 1.90 -26.55
C CYS A 169 -9.45 2.93 -26.81
N THR A 170 -10.70 2.47 -26.95
CA THR A 170 -11.85 3.40 -27.13
C THR A 170 -12.13 4.29 -25.91
N ILE A 171 -11.62 3.93 -24.73
CA ILE A 171 -11.79 4.74 -23.52
C ILE A 171 -10.85 5.94 -23.52
N PHE A 172 -9.68 5.82 -24.17
CA PHE A 172 -8.64 6.85 -24.17
C PHE A 172 -8.48 7.54 -25.52
N ASN A 173 -9.22 7.15 -26.56
CA ASN A 173 -9.15 7.72 -27.89
C ASN A 173 -10.43 8.50 -28.23
N ASP A 174 -10.34 9.83 -28.31
CA ASP A 174 -11.48 10.71 -28.59
C ASP A 174 -11.92 10.71 -30.06
N LYS A 175 -11.10 10.15 -30.96
CA LYS A 175 -11.40 10.04 -32.39
C LYS A 175 -12.39 8.91 -32.69
N VAL A 176 -12.74 8.09 -31.70
CA VAL A 176 -13.65 6.96 -31.84
C VAL A 176 -14.72 6.99 -30.75
N LYS A 177 -15.88 6.39 -31.04
CA LYS A 177 -16.97 6.27 -30.07
C LYS A 177 -16.52 5.44 -28.86
N THR A 178 -16.59 6.05 -27.67
CA THR A 178 -16.31 5.39 -26.39
C THR A 178 -17.24 4.19 -26.17
N LYS A 179 -16.65 3.02 -25.86
CA LYS A 179 -17.39 1.81 -25.48
C LYS A 179 -17.33 1.59 -23.97
N GLY A 180 -17.99 2.49 -23.22
CA GLY A 180 -18.07 2.44 -21.76
C GLY A 180 -18.92 1.29 -21.20
N GLY A 181 -19.02 1.20 -19.88
CA GLY A 181 -19.85 0.22 -19.16
C GLY A 181 -19.04 -0.77 -18.31
N LYS A 182 -19.71 -1.71 -17.66
CA LYS A 182 -19.09 -2.67 -16.73
C LYS A 182 -19.10 -4.09 -17.26
N VAL A 183 -18.12 -4.90 -16.84
CA VAL A 183 -18.06 -6.34 -17.10
C VAL A 183 -17.39 -7.05 -15.94
N THR A 184 -17.88 -8.23 -15.59
CA THR A 184 -17.21 -9.11 -14.63
C THR A 184 -16.24 -10.02 -15.38
N THR A 185 -15.02 -10.11 -14.88
CA THR A 185 -13.93 -10.87 -15.48
C THR A 185 -13.33 -11.82 -14.45
N LYS A 186 -12.61 -12.82 -14.93
CA LYS A 186 -11.72 -13.64 -14.10
C LYS A 186 -10.29 -13.17 -14.36
N PRO A 187 -9.62 -12.53 -13.37
CA PRO A 187 -8.21 -12.17 -13.49
C PRO A 187 -7.33 -13.37 -13.81
N ASP A 188 -6.20 -13.13 -14.48
CA ASP A 188 -5.13 -14.11 -14.60
C ASP A 188 -4.50 -14.29 -13.22
N GLU A 189 -4.74 -15.46 -12.62
CA GLU A 189 -4.43 -15.74 -11.21
C GLU A 189 -2.93 -15.55 -10.91
N ASN A 190 -2.06 -16.02 -11.79
CA ASN A 190 -0.62 -15.94 -11.60
C ASN A 190 -0.12 -14.49 -11.68
N LEU A 191 -0.65 -13.70 -12.62
CA LEU A 191 -0.29 -12.29 -12.76
C LEU A 191 -0.82 -11.43 -11.60
N ILE A 192 -2.10 -11.60 -11.21
CA ILE A 192 -2.70 -10.79 -10.15
C ILE A 192 -2.12 -11.14 -8.78
N GLN A 193 -1.84 -12.41 -8.50
CA GLN A 193 -1.17 -12.81 -7.26
C GLN A 193 0.24 -12.23 -7.18
N GLY A 194 0.99 -12.24 -8.29
CA GLY A 194 2.30 -11.58 -8.35
C GLY A 194 2.22 -10.09 -8.02
N LEU A 195 1.26 -9.38 -8.64
CA LEU A 195 1.08 -7.94 -8.43
C LEU A 195 0.69 -7.61 -6.99
N LEU A 196 -0.31 -8.33 -6.45
CA LEU A 196 -0.82 -8.05 -5.11
C LEU A 196 0.16 -8.50 -4.02
N GLN A 197 0.80 -9.67 -4.13
CA GLN A 197 1.78 -10.12 -3.14
C GLN A 197 3.00 -9.18 -3.11
N SER A 198 3.47 -8.73 -4.27
CA SER A 198 4.54 -7.73 -4.28
C SER A 198 4.05 -6.38 -3.76
N GLY A 199 2.85 -5.91 -4.11
CA GLY A 199 2.30 -4.64 -3.63
C GLY A 199 2.10 -4.57 -2.12
N ILE A 200 1.45 -5.60 -1.57
CA ILE A 200 1.19 -5.77 -0.13
C ILE A 200 2.49 -6.09 0.61
N GLY A 201 3.23 -7.09 0.14
CA GLY A 201 4.44 -7.61 0.78
C GLY A 201 4.22 -8.14 2.20
N TYR A 202 5.32 -8.47 2.87
CA TYR A 202 5.34 -8.90 4.26
C TYR A 202 6.57 -8.33 4.98
N GLY A 203 6.72 -8.66 6.26
CA GLY A 203 7.89 -8.29 7.07
C GLY A 203 7.69 -7.02 7.89
N TYR A 204 6.44 -6.62 8.08
CA TYR A 204 6.08 -5.41 8.83
C TYR A 204 4.78 -5.62 9.63
N HIS A 205 4.50 -4.69 10.52
CA HIS A 205 3.26 -4.61 11.28
C HIS A 205 2.45 -3.39 10.81
N VAL A 206 1.17 -3.58 10.51
CA VAL A 206 0.25 -2.51 10.11
C VAL A 206 -0.35 -1.89 11.36
N ILE A 207 -0.23 -0.57 11.48
CA ILE A 207 -0.96 0.23 12.46
C ILE A 207 -1.88 1.17 11.67
N HIS A 208 -3.19 0.95 11.71
CA HIS A 208 -4.14 1.68 10.85
C HIS A 208 -5.21 2.40 11.65
N GLN A 209 -5.08 3.72 11.76
CA GLN A 209 -6.09 4.58 12.38
C GLN A 209 -7.31 4.73 11.46
N LEU A 210 -8.42 4.17 11.91
CA LEU A 210 -9.75 4.29 11.34
C LEU A 210 -10.62 5.15 12.27
N LYS A 211 -11.85 5.47 11.85
CA LYS A 211 -12.78 6.19 12.71
C LYS A 211 -13.11 5.35 13.94
N GLY A 212 -12.65 5.79 15.11
CA GLY A 212 -12.95 5.16 16.41
C GLY A 212 -12.18 3.87 16.73
N LYS A 213 -11.19 3.48 15.91
CA LYS A 213 -10.27 2.38 16.25
C LYS A 213 -8.92 2.51 15.57
N VAL A 214 -7.89 1.94 16.18
CA VAL A 214 -6.60 1.65 15.52
C VAL A 214 -6.50 0.15 15.33
N LEU A 215 -6.38 -0.30 14.08
CA LEU A 215 -6.09 -1.70 13.79
C LEU A 215 -4.60 -1.97 13.99
N SER A 216 -4.30 -3.04 14.71
CA SER A 216 -2.97 -3.62 14.84
C SER A 216 -2.97 -4.98 14.17
N LYS A 217 -2.03 -5.22 13.26
CA LYS A 217 -1.93 -6.46 12.49
C LYS A 217 -0.54 -6.72 11.94
N LYS A 218 0.03 -7.87 12.30
CA LYS A 218 1.25 -8.38 11.65
C LYS A 218 0.97 -8.81 10.21
N MET A 219 1.81 -8.34 9.28
CA MET A 219 1.81 -8.77 7.89
C MET A 219 2.97 -9.73 7.64
N ASP A 220 2.76 -11.00 7.95
CA ASP A 220 3.68 -12.09 7.60
C ASP A 220 3.38 -12.66 6.20
N SER A 221 4.19 -13.63 5.77
CA SER A 221 4.02 -14.26 4.45
C SER A 221 2.66 -14.94 4.26
N LYS A 222 2.08 -15.52 5.33
CA LYS A 222 0.77 -16.20 5.28
C LYS A 222 -0.35 -15.16 5.15
N ALA A 223 -0.30 -14.10 5.95
CA ALA A 223 -1.19 -12.97 5.91
C ALA A 223 -1.18 -12.29 4.54
N MET A 224 0.00 -12.03 3.97
CA MET A 224 0.16 -11.47 2.62
C MET A 224 -0.47 -12.38 1.56
N LYS A 225 -0.20 -13.69 1.58
CA LYS A 225 -0.79 -14.64 0.62
C LYS A 225 -2.32 -14.66 0.71
N ALA A 226 -2.87 -14.66 1.93
CA ALA A 226 -4.31 -14.60 2.15
C ALA A 226 -4.91 -13.28 1.65
N ALA A 227 -4.24 -12.15 1.93
CA ALA A 227 -4.66 -10.82 1.49
C ALA A 227 -4.63 -10.65 -0.03
N ALA A 228 -3.71 -11.33 -0.73
CA ALA A 228 -3.57 -11.30 -2.18
C ALA A 228 -4.47 -12.31 -2.91
N LYS A 229 -5.15 -13.22 -2.20
CA LYS A 229 -6.05 -14.21 -2.80
C LYS A 229 -7.39 -13.55 -3.13
N VAL A 230 -7.62 -13.31 -4.42
CA VAL A 230 -8.79 -12.58 -4.92
C VAL A 230 -9.64 -13.43 -5.86
N GLY A 231 -10.92 -13.10 -5.94
CA GLY A 231 -11.88 -13.75 -6.83
C GLY A 231 -12.07 -13.01 -8.16
N ALA A 232 -13.33 -12.93 -8.59
CA ALA A 232 -13.71 -12.19 -9.78
C ALA A 232 -13.39 -10.68 -9.66
N CYS A 233 -13.15 -10.05 -10.81
CA CYS A 233 -12.87 -8.63 -10.93
C CYS A 233 -13.94 -7.95 -11.80
N THR A 234 -14.56 -6.91 -11.25
CA THR A 234 -15.45 -6.04 -12.00
C THR A 234 -14.64 -4.93 -12.64
N VAL A 235 -14.62 -4.88 -13.97
CA VAL A 235 -13.94 -3.86 -14.76
C VAL A 235 -14.98 -2.84 -15.24
N TYR A 236 -14.75 -1.57 -14.94
CA TYR A 236 -15.54 -0.43 -15.39
C TYR A 236 -14.77 0.35 -16.47
N TYR A 237 -15.22 0.21 -17.71
CA TYR A 237 -14.72 0.98 -18.83
C TYR A 237 -15.33 2.37 -18.80
N GLY A 238 -14.51 3.39 -18.64
CA GLY A 238 -14.95 4.76 -18.45
C GLY A 238 -15.33 5.11 -17.00
N GLY A 239 -14.86 4.31 -16.05
CA GLY A 239 -15.26 4.39 -14.64
C GLY A 239 -16.75 4.12 -14.42
N ASN A 240 -17.25 4.44 -13.23
CA ASN A 240 -18.63 4.13 -12.83
C ASN A 240 -19.71 4.75 -13.75
N THR A 241 -19.42 5.89 -14.38
CA THR A 241 -20.36 6.57 -15.30
C THR A 241 -20.25 6.07 -16.74
N GLY A 242 -19.21 5.31 -17.07
CA GLY A 242 -18.93 4.84 -18.43
C GLY A 242 -18.37 5.90 -19.37
N LYS A 243 -18.11 7.13 -18.90
CA LYS A 243 -17.74 8.28 -19.73
C LYS A 243 -16.33 8.84 -19.45
N GLY A 244 -15.68 8.42 -18.37
CA GLY A 244 -14.39 8.97 -17.97
C GLY A 244 -13.21 8.40 -18.76
N LYS A 245 -12.07 9.11 -18.75
CA LYS A 245 -10.78 8.63 -19.26
C LYS A 245 -10.08 7.73 -18.23
N ARG A 246 -10.72 6.62 -17.88
CA ARG A 246 -10.24 5.69 -16.85
C ARG A 246 -10.81 4.29 -17.00
N ILE A 247 -10.04 3.31 -16.54
CA ILE A 247 -10.52 1.96 -16.26
C ILE A 247 -10.44 1.77 -14.75
N ASP A 248 -11.57 1.47 -14.12
CA ASP A 248 -11.59 1.07 -12.71
C ASP A 248 -11.76 -0.44 -12.61
N MET A 249 -11.09 -1.05 -11.64
CA MET A 249 -11.18 -2.48 -11.36
C MET A 249 -11.47 -2.66 -9.88
N GLU A 250 -12.51 -3.41 -9.56
CA GLU A 250 -12.91 -3.70 -8.19
C GLU A 250 -12.95 -5.21 -7.96
N PHE A 251 -12.28 -5.65 -6.90
CA PHE A 251 -12.21 -7.04 -6.46
C PHE A 251 -11.88 -7.10 -4.98
N LYS A 252 -12.04 -8.26 -4.35
CA LYS A 252 -11.83 -8.42 -2.91
C LYS A 252 -11.05 -9.68 -2.57
N SER A 253 -10.36 -9.63 -1.45
CA SER A 253 -9.87 -10.79 -0.71
C SER A 253 -10.60 -10.91 0.62
N SER A 254 -10.17 -11.82 1.49
CA SER A 254 -10.65 -11.88 2.86
C SER A 254 -10.24 -10.65 3.69
N TYR A 255 -9.17 -9.95 3.31
CA TYR A 255 -8.62 -8.85 4.11
C TYR A 255 -9.06 -7.49 3.59
N TYR A 256 -9.15 -7.36 2.27
CA TYR A 256 -9.30 -6.06 1.63
C TYR A 256 -10.34 -6.07 0.53
N THR A 257 -11.01 -4.92 0.40
CA THR A 257 -11.68 -4.52 -0.84
C THR A 257 -10.72 -3.64 -1.62
N PHE A 258 -10.34 -4.08 -2.81
CA PHE A 258 -9.41 -3.38 -3.69
C PHE A 258 -10.16 -2.56 -4.72
N LYS A 259 -9.65 -1.35 -4.97
CA LYS A 259 -10.03 -0.50 -6.08
C LYS A 259 -8.78 -0.08 -6.83
N LEU A 260 -8.56 -0.72 -7.98
CA LEU A 260 -7.49 -0.31 -8.89
C LEU A 260 -8.05 0.65 -9.92
N ASN A 261 -7.18 1.54 -10.41
CA ASN A 261 -7.50 2.37 -11.55
C ASN A 261 -6.31 2.49 -12.49
N ILE A 262 -6.59 2.45 -13.79
CA ILE A 262 -5.71 2.91 -14.86
C ILE A 262 -6.29 4.22 -15.37
N ARG A 263 -5.55 5.31 -15.20
CA ARG A 263 -6.06 6.66 -15.52
C ARG A 263 -4.96 7.61 -15.96
N ASP A 264 -5.40 8.68 -16.62
CA ASP A 264 -4.63 9.91 -16.62
C ASP A 264 -4.73 10.54 -15.22
N THR A 265 -3.61 10.63 -14.51
CA THR A 265 -3.59 11.17 -13.15
C THR A 265 -3.59 12.71 -13.13
N GLN A 266 -3.17 13.35 -14.22
CA GLN A 266 -3.11 14.81 -14.30
C GLN A 266 -4.29 15.42 -15.07
N GLY A 267 -5.06 14.59 -15.79
CA GLY A 267 -6.24 15.00 -16.55
C GLY A 267 -5.93 15.87 -17.77
N LYS A 268 -4.63 16.02 -18.10
CA LYS A 268 -4.13 16.88 -19.17
C LYS A 268 -3.73 16.09 -20.42
N ASP A 269 -3.27 14.86 -20.24
CA ASP A 269 -2.75 14.04 -21.33
C ASP A 269 -3.89 13.35 -22.08
N GLY A 270 -4.99 13.00 -21.40
CA GLY A 270 -6.06 12.19 -21.98
C GLY A 270 -5.66 10.72 -22.19
N TYR A 271 -4.46 10.32 -21.74
CA TYR A 271 -3.90 8.98 -21.85
C TYR A 271 -3.46 8.45 -20.48
N PRO A 272 -3.46 7.12 -20.30
CA PRO A 272 -3.17 6.53 -19.00
C PRO A 272 -1.69 6.68 -18.64
N THR A 273 -1.42 7.35 -17.52
CA THR A 273 -0.06 7.59 -17.04
C THR A 273 0.29 6.72 -15.84
N ARG A 274 -0.71 6.36 -15.03
CA ARG A 274 -0.53 5.62 -13.78
C ARG A 274 -1.52 4.48 -13.63
N MET A 275 -1.09 3.47 -12.90
CA MET A 275 -1.96 2.49 -12.26
C MET A 275 -1.84 2.64 -10.75
N MET A 276 -2.97 2.78 -10.07
CA MET A 276 -3.05 2.93 -8.62
C MET A 276 -3.89 1.80 -8.04
N CYS A 277 -3.47 1.28 -6.88
CA CYS A 277 -4.20 0.27 -6.12
C CYS A 277 -4.54 0.82 -4.75
N ASP A 278 -5.80 1.24 -4.61
CA ASP A 278 -6.39 1.61 -3.35
C ASP A 278 -7.03 0.40 -2.69
N PHE A 279 -7.11 0.43 -1.36
CA PHE A 279 -7.74 -0.60 -0.57
C PHE A 279 -8.50 -0.01 0.61
N LYS A 280 -9.47 -0.81 1.09
CA LYS A 280 -10.13 -0.66 2.39
C LYS A 280 -10.03 -1.98 3.13
N ASN A 281 -9.86 -1.93 4.45
CA ASN A 281 -10.05 -3.11 5.29
C ASN A 281 -11.52 -3.55 5.20
N ASN A 282 -11.75 -4.86 5.11
CA ASN A 282 -13.08 -5.45 5.25
C ASN A 282 -13.55 -5.43 6.71
#